data_AF-A0A7S1L666-F1
#
_entry.id   AF-A0A7S1L666-F1
#
_cell.length_a   1.000
_cell.length_b   1.000
_cell.length_c   1.000
_cell.angle_alpha   90.00
_cell.angle_beta   90.00
_cell.angle_gamma   90.00
#
_symmetry.space_group_name_H-M   'P 1'
#
loop_
_entity.id
_entity.type
_entity.pdbx_description
1 polymer ?
#
loop_
_entity_poly.entity_id
_entity_poly.type
_entity_poly.pdbx_seq_one_letter_code
_entity_poly.pdbx_strand_id
1 'polypeptide(L)'
;AEAVRRQVFGLPAAEEAPAEAREPEEARGREEARAEGERGAAPEPEPEPLPARNVPVVPMILKTRSAGHFDLLMDEVERLEASFGVRIVIVHGGLGPVIPKDIVHAEVEKRHGFCPIYTFQVGATPEAAGQAEAERIDLRRFDVFTDLVADVAERC
;
A
#
# COMPACT_ATOMS: atom_id res chain seq x y z
N ALA A 1 -28.38 16.45 41.29
CA ALA A 1 -27.38 16.11 42.33
C ALA A 1 -26.68 14.86 41.84
N GLU A 2 -25.52 14.94 41.21
CA GLU A 2 -24.17 15.25 41.73
C GLU A 2 -23.37 13.96 41.89
N ALA A 3 -22.17 13.97 41.30
CA ALA A 3 -21.25 12.85 41.18
C ALA A 3 -20.56 12.53 42.50
N VAL A 4 -20.16 11.26 42.70
CA VAL A 4 -19.15 10.91 43.71
C VAL A 4 -18.16 9.91 43.12
N ARG A 5 -16.95 10.41 42.84
CA ARG A 5 -15.71 9.62 42.74
C ARG A 5 -15.29 9.20 44.15
N ARG A 6 -14.77 7.98 44.31
CA ARG A 6 -13.72 7.68 45.31
C ARG A 6 -12.80 6.57 44.80
N GLN A 7 -11.55 6.93 44.49
CA GLN A 7 -10.39 6.04 44.62
C GLN A 7 -10.02 5.95 46.11
N VAL A 8 -9.33 4.88 46.53
CA VAL A 8 -7.98 4.90 47.16
C VAL A 8 -7.59 3.47 47.62
N PHE A 9 -6.43 3.06 47.11
CA PHE A 9 -5.39 2.12 47.57
C PHE A 9 -5.54 1.27 48.84
N GLY A 10 -4.97 0.04 48.75
CA GLY A 10 -4.57 -0.79 49.89
C GLY A 10 -3.71 -2.01 49.47
N LEU A 11 -2.41 -1.79 49.30
CA LEU A 11 -1.32 -2.76 49.63
C LEU A 11 -0.73 -2.27 50.97
N PRO A 12 -0.09 -3.08 51.84
CA PRO A 12 1.06 -3.93 51.46
C PRO A 12 1.32 -5.19 52.30
N ALA A 13 2.29 -6.01 51.87
CA ALA A 13 3.22 -6.68 52.78
C ALA A 13 4.55 -6.88 52.05
N ALA A 14 5.59 -6.26 52.60
CA ALA A 14 6.98 -6.33 52.20
C ALA A 14 7.68 -7.47 52.95
N GLU A 15 8.73 -8.04 52.34
CA GLU A 15 10.01 -8.38 52.99
C GLU A 15 10.98 -8.77 51.85
N GLU A 16 11.76 -7.84 51.30
CA GLU A 16 13.07 -7.31 51.75
C GLU A 16 14.23 -7.92 50.94
N ALA A 17 15.04 -7.01 50.39
CA ALA A 17 16.24 -7.17 49.57
C ALA A 17 17.47 -7.48 50.48
N PRO A 18 18.78 -7.25 50.16
CA PRO A 18 19.43 -6.64 48.99
C PRO A 18 20.81 -7.26 48.59
N ALA A 19 21.47 -6.69 47.57
CA ALA A 19 22.93 -6.44 47.46
C ALA A 19 23.27 -6.09 45.98
N GLU A 20 23.55 -4.82 45.65
CA GLU A 20 24.91 -4.28 45.36
C GLU A 20 25.50 -4.80 44.03
N ALA A 21 25.88 -4.01 43.02
CA ALA A 21 26.58 -2.73 43.07
C ALA A 21 26.33 -1.87 41.81
N ARG A 22 26.17 -0.56 42.03
CA ARG A 22 26.59 0.53 41.12
C ARG A 22 27.94 1.03 41.64
N GLU A 23 28.78 1.63 40.79
CA GLU A 23 29.66 2.81 41.04
C GLU A 23 30.56 3.09 39.78
N PRO A 24 31.12 4.31 39.63
CA PRO A 24 31.20 5.08 38.37
C PRO A 24 32.65 5.36 37.87
N GLU A 25 32.84 6.02 36.72
CA GLU A 25 33.82 7.13 36.58
C GLU A 25 33.83 7.80 35.19
N GLU A 26 33.74 9.12 35.21
CA GLU A 26 34.21 10.01 34.14
C GLU A 26 35.74 10.12 34.18
N ALA A 27 36.42 10.02 33.04
CA ALA A 27 37.79 10.51 32.90
C ALA A 27 37.98 11.21 31.56
N ARG A 28 38.32 12.50 31.66
CA ARG A 28 38.68 13.43 30.59
C ARG A 28 40.04 13.08 29.97
N GLY A 29 40.22 13.38 28.68
CA GLY A 29 41.53 13.55 28.04
C GLY A 29 41.46 13.59 26.50
N ARG A 30 41.12 14.76 25.92
CA ARG A 30 41.95 15.61 25.02
C ARG A 30 42.56 14.95 23.76
N GLU A 31 42.18 15.53 22.60
CA GLU A 31 43.00 15.98 21.44
C GLU A 31 44.11 15.06 20.89
N GLU A 32 44.36 14.86 19.60
CA GLU A 32 44.04 15.51 18.32
C GLU A 32 44.46 14.50 17.23
N ALA A 33 43.71 14.35 16.15
CA ALA A 33 44.28 14.03 14.84
C ALA A 33 43.34 14.57 13.77
N ARG A 34 43.69 15.77 13.31
CA ARG A 34 43.08 16.45 12.18
C ARG A 34 43.30 15.60 10.93
N ALA A 35 42.21 15.22 10.29
CA ALA A 35 42.19 14.90 8.87
C ALA A 35 40.96 15.58 8.28
N GLU A 36 41.20 16.76 7.74
CA GLU A 36 40.27 17.48 6.87
C GLU A 36 40.00 16.58 5.66
N GLY A 37 38.78 16.04 5.60
CA GLY A 37 38.17 15.52 4.39
C GLY A 37 36.81 16.18 4.31
N GLU A 38 36.66 17.09 3.36
CA GLU A 38 35.42 17.78 3.03
C GLU A 38 34.25 16.79 3.01
N ARG A 39 33.43 16.81 4.07
CA ARG A 39 32.11 16.19 4.04
C ARG A 39 31.25 17.08 3.16
N GLY A 40 31.33 16.85 1.86
CA GLY A 40 30.36 17.37 0.91
C GLY A 40 28.97 17.04 1.47
N ALA A 41 28.18 18.08 1.70
CA ALA A 41 26.78 17.92 2.06
C ALA A 41 26.15 17.02 1.00
N ALA A 42 25.56 15.90 1.43
CA ALA A 42 24.76 15.10 0.53
C ALA A 42 23.68 16.04 -0.04
N PRO A 43 23.51 16.11 -1.38
CA PRO A 43 22.46 16.95 -1.95
C PRO A 43 21.14 16.52 -1.34
N GLU A 44 20.38 17.49 -0.81
CA GLU A 44 19.03 17.21 -0.35
C GLU A 44 18.23 16.63 -1.53
N PRO A 45 17.46 15.56 -1.32
CA PRO A 45 16.68 14.96 -2.39
C PRO A 45 15.77 16.02 -2.98
N GLU A 46 15.97 16.32 -4.26
CA GLU A 46 15.11 17.27 -4.96
C GLU A 46 13.66 16.76 -4.88
N PRO A 47 12.69 17.64 -4.57
CA PRO A 47 11.30 17.22 -4.47
C PRO A 47 10.85 16.71 -5.83
N GLU A 48 10.35 15.47 -5.86
CA GLU A 48 9.79 14.88 -7.07
C GLU A 48 8.69 15.80 -7.63
N PRO A 49 8.73 16.13 -8.93
CA PRO A 49 7.78 17.06 -9.52
C PRO A 49 6.36 16.53 -9.35
N LEU A 50 5.47 17.39 -8.86
CA LEU A 50 4.05 17.05 -8.74
C LEU A 50 3.50 16.67 -10.13
N PRO A 51 2.66 15.62 -10.21
CA PRO A 51 2.11 15.17 -11.49
C PRO A 51 1.33 16.31 -12.17
N ALA A 52 1.34 16.31 -13.51
CA ALA A 52 0.65 17.32 -14.30
C ALA A 52 -0.82 17.42 -13.90
N ARG A 53 -1.34 18.66 -13.78
CA ARG A 53 -2.75 18.89 -13.49
C ARG A 53 -3.60 18.43 -14.69
N ASN A 54 -4.68 17.69 -14.41
CA ASN A 54 -5.66 17.17 -15.38
C ASN A 54 -5.21 15.98 -16.25
N VAL A 55 -4.43 15.05 -15.70
CA VAL A 55 -4.15 13.76 -16.35
C VAL A 55 -5.41 12.86 -16.28
N PRO A 56 -5.82 12.19 -17.38
CA PRO A 56 -6.91 11.21 -17.37
C PRO A 56 -6.65 10.11 -16.35
N VAL A 57 -7.63 9.82 -15.50
CA VAL A 57 -7.53 8.79 -14.46
C VAL A 57 -8.32 7.55 -14.86
N VAL A 58 -7.66 6.39 -14.88
CA VAL A 58 -8.25 5.09 -15.19
C VAL A 58 -8.27 4.23 -13.92
N PRO A 59 -9.40 4.15 -13.20
CA PRO A 59 -9.49 3.31 -12.01
C PRO A 59 -9.63 1.84 -12.42
N MET A 60 -8.97 0.92 -11.73
CA MET A 60 -9.13 -0.52 -11.95
C MET A 60 -9.03 -1.31 -10.65
N ILE A 61 -9.57 -2.53 -10.65
CA ILE A 61 -9.37 -3.52 -9.59
C ILE A 61 -8.48 -4.62 -10.13
N LEU A 62 -7.49 -5.06 -9.35
CA LEU A 62 -6.56 -6.11 -9.76
C LEU A 62 -6.52 -7.25 -8.74
N LYS A 63 -6.75 -8.47 -9.21
CA LYS A 63 -6.58 -9.70 -8.44
C LYS A 63 -5.55 -10.61 -9.08
N THR A 64 -4.65 -11.15 -8.28
CA THR A 64 -3.61 -12.07 -8.78
C THR A 64 -3.51 -13.31 -7.91
N ARG A 65 -2.87 -14.35 -8.45
CA ARG A 65 -2.61 -15.60 -7.72
C ARG A 65 -1.54 -15.44 -6.63
N SER A 66 -0.53 -14.60 -6.88
CA SER A 66 0.65 -14.44 -6.01
C SER A 66 1.05 -12.98 -5.90
N ALA A 67 1.68 -12.63 -4.77
CA ALA A 67 2.22 -11.29 -4.55
C ALA A 67 3.24 -10.88 -5.61
N GLY A 68 4.17 -11.77 -5.98
CA GLY A 68 5.17 -11.46 -7.00
C GLY A 68 4.57 -11.09 -8.37
N HIS A 69 3.45 -11.70 -8.77
CA HIS A 69 2.75 -11.28 -9.99
C HIS A 69 2.02 -9.95 -9.83
N PHE A 70 1.54 -9.64 -8.62
CA PHE A 70 0.95 -8.35 -8.33
C PHE A 70 2.00 -7.25 -8.48
N ASP A 71 3.16 -7.42 -7.85
CA ASP A 71 4.26 -6.44 -7.87
C ASP A 71 4.75 -6.20 -9.31
N LEU A 72 4.97 -7.26 -10.09
CA LEU A 72 5.35 -7.12 -11.50
C LEU A 72 4.30 -6.39 -12.34
N LEU A 73 3.01 -6.59 -12.06
CA LEU A 73 1.95 -5.86 -12.74
C LEU A 73 1.93 -4.38 -12.34
N MET A 74 2.30 -4.03 -11.11
CA MET A 74 2.42 -2.63 -10.68
C MET A 74 3.52 -1.94 -11.47
N ASP A 75 4.69 -2.57 -11.56
CA ASP A 75 5.83 -2.02 -12.30
C ASP A 75 5.48 -1.78 -13.79
N GLU A 76 4.71 -2.68 -14.41
CA GLU A 76 4.26 -2.48 -15.80
C GLU A 76 3.18 -1.39 -15.92
N VAL A 77 2.25 -1.33 -14.97
CA VAL A 77 1.23 -0.28 -14.94
C VAL A 77 1.88 1.10 -14.83
N GLU A 78 2.89 1.27 -13.97
CA GLU A 78 3.66 2.51 -13.85
C GLU A 78 4.39 2.87 -15.17
N ARG A 79 4.94 1.86 -15.87
CA ARG A 79 5.52 2.06 -17.21
C ARG A 79 4.48 2.53 -18.23
N LEU A 80 3.27 1.97 -18.19
CA LEU A 80 2.17 2.38 -19.06
C LEU A 80 1.72 3.82 -18.75
N GLU A 81 1.58 4.18 -17.47
CA GLU A 81 1.26 5.55 -17.05
C GLU A 81 2.25 6.56 -17.64
N ALA A 82 3.55 6.28 -17.52
CA ALA A 82 4.62 7.13 -18.06
C ALA A 82 4.59 7.21 -19.60
N SER A 83 4.23 6.11 -20.27
CA SER A 83 4.24 6.02 -21.74
C SER A 83 3.05 6.72 -22.39
N PHE A 84 1.85 6.56 -21.81
CA PHE A 84 0.61 7.10 -22.37
C PHE A 84 0.21 8.45 -21.75
N GLY A 85 0.88 8.88 -20.68
CA GLY A 85 0.55 10.13 -19.98
C GLY A 85 -0.82 10.07 -19.31
N VAL A 86 -1.20 8.88 -18.81
CA VAL A 86 -2.43 8.62 -18.05
C VAL A 86 -2.08 8.24 -16.62
N ARG A 87 -3.06 8.29 -15.71
CA ARG A 87 -2.91 7.83 -14.33
C ARG A 87 -3.82 6.64 -14.08
N ILE A 88 -3.23 5.46 -13.97
CA ILE A 88 -3.89 4.22 -13.64
C ILE A 88 -3.93 4.09 -12.12
N VAL A 89 -5.14 4.10 -11.54
CA VAL A 89 -5.31 3.98 -10.09
C VAL A 89 -5.90 2.62 -9.76
N ILE A 90 -5.17 1.83 -8.98
CA ILE A 90 -5.71 0.56 -8.50
C ILE A 90 -6.50 0.82 -7.22
N VAL A 91 -7.82 0.87 -7.37
CA VAL A 91 -8.76 1.16 -6.29
C VAL A 91 -8.77 0.02 -5.27
N HIS A 92 -8.70 -1.21 -5.77
CA HIS A 92 -8.62 -2.39 -4.93
C HIS A 92 -7.71 -3.44 -5.55
N GLY A 93 -6.63 -3.77 -4.84
CA GLY A 93 -5.69 -4.82 -5.19
C GLY A 93 -5.79 -5.97 -4.20
N GLY A 94 -5.61 -7.21 -4.64
CA GLY A 94 -5.56 -8.34 -3.69
C GLY A 94 -5.15 -9.67 -4.30
N LEU A 95 -4.93 -10.63 -3.42
CA LEU A 95 -4.57 -12.00 -3.78
C LEU A 95 -5.80 -12.90 -3.72
N GLY A 96 -5.90 -13.83 -4.67
CA GLY A 96 -6.97 -14.82 -4.73
C GLY A 96 -8.11 -14.46 -5.67
N PRO A 97 -9.22 -15.22 -5.63
CA PRO A 97 -10.32 -15.04 -6.57
C PRO A 97 -11.13 -13.78 -6.28
N VAL A 98 -11.88 -13.32 -7.29
CA VAL A 98 -12.81 -12.20 -7.15
C VAL A 98 -13.99 -12.60 -6.27
N ILE A 99 -14.25 -11.78 -5.25
CA ILE A 99 -15.36 -11.94 -4.31
C ILE A 99 -16.45 -10.89 -4.57
N PRO A 100 -17.69 -11.10 -4.09
CA PRO A 100 -18.80 -10.16 -4.31
C PRO A 100 -18.50 -8.72 -3.88
N LYS A 101 -17.69 -8.55 -2.81
CA LYS A 101 -17.26 -7.22 -2.35
C LYS A 101 -16.47 -6.44 -3.41
N ASP A 102 -15.66 -7.12 -4.21
CA ASP A 102 -14.91 -6.49 -5.29
C ASP A 102 -15.84 -5.98 -6.39
N ILE A 103 -16.91 -6.74 -6.68
CA ILE A 103 -17.93 -6.35 -7.65
C ILE A 103 -18.68 -5.11 -7.17
N VAL A 104 -19.05 -5.07 -5.89
CA VAL A 104 -19.70 -3.90 -5.28
C VAL A 104 -18.79 -2.67 -5.34
N HIS A 105 -17.49 -2.82 -5.10
CA HIS A 105 -16.54 -1.70 -5.29
C HIS A 105 -16.51 -1.21 -6.74
N ALA A 106 -16.41 -2.13 -7.71
CA ALA A 106 -16.42 -1.77 -9.12
C ALA A 106 -17.74 -1.09 -9.53
N GLU A 107 -18.88 -1.52 -8.99
CA GLU A 107 -20.20 -0.93 -9.25
C GLU A 107 -20.28 0.52 -8.73
N VAL A 108 -19.74 0.79 -7.55
CA VAL A 108 -19.71 2.15 -6.98
C VAL A 108 -18.80 3.05 -7.82
N GLU A 109 -17.60 2.60 -8.16
CA GLU A 109 -16.65 3.36 -9.00
C GLU A 109 -17.18 3.58 -10.43
N LYS A 110 -17.94 2.62 -10.95
CA LYS A 110 -18.60 2.71 -12.26
C LYS A 110 -19.60 3.88 -12.35
N ARG A 111 -20.09 4.41 -11.21
CA ARG A 111 -20.95 5.61 -11.22
C ARG A 111 -20.17 6.88 -11.56
N HIS A 112 -18.86 6.88 -11.33
CA HIS A 112 -17.98 8.02 -11.56
C HIS A 112 -17.10 7.85 -12.80
N GLY A 113 -16.96 6.64 -13.33
CA GLY A 113 -16.19 6.35 -14.53
C GLY A 113 -16.33 4.90 -14.97
N PHE A 114 -15.28 4.36 -15.57
CA PHE A 114 -15.20 2.96 -15.96
C PHE A 114 -14.18 2.26 -15.06
N CYS A 115 -14.58 1.19 -14.38
CA CYS A 115 -13.71 0.42 -13.48
C CYS A 115 -13.73 -1.07 -13.85
N PRO A 116 -12.79 -1.54 -14.69
CA PRO A 116 -12.67 -2.96 -15.01
C PRO A 116 -12.00 -3.72 -13.85
N ILE A 117 -12.37 -4.99 -13.74
CA ILE A 117 -11.75 -5.93 -12.80
C ILE A 117 -10.84 -6.86 -13.60
N TYR A 118 -9.54 -6.77 -13.37
CA TYR A 118 -8.54 -7.65 -13.95
C TYR A 118 -8.20 -8.78 -12.99
N THR A 119 -8.12 -9.98 -13.54
CA THR A 119 -7.71 -11.18 -12.82
C THR A 119 -6.57 -11.86 -13.55
N PHE A 120 -5.47 -12.12 -12.85
CA PHE A 120 -4.33 -12.85 -13.39
C PHE A 120 -4.17 -14.20 -12.71
N GLN A 121 -4.38 -15.28 -13.48
CA GLN A 121 -4.29 -16.68 -13.03
C GLN A 121 -5.22 -17.02 -11.85
N VAL A 122 -6.28 -16.22 -11.66
CA VAL A 122 -7.34 -16.41 -10.66
C VAL A 122 -8.69 -16.27 -11.32
N GLY A 123 -9.69 -16.93 -10.76
CA GLY A 123 -11.07 -16.85 -11.24
C GLY A 123 -11.93 -15.91 -10.39
N ALA A 124 -13.22 -15.86 -10.72
CA ALA A 124 -14.23 -15.29 -9.86
C ALA A 124 -14.98 -16.39 -9.11
N THR A 125 -15.46 -16.09 -7.91
CA THR A 125 -16.44 -16.95 -7.23
C THR A 125 -17.76 -16.97 -8.02
N PRO A 126 -18.56 -18.06 -7.99
CA PRO A 126 -19.82 -18.13 -8.74
C PRO A 126 -20.80 -17.01 -8.41
N GLU A 127 -20.84 -16.62 -7.13
CA GLU A 127 -21.64 -15.49 -6.65
C GLU A 127 -21.17 -14.16 -7.26
N ALA A 128 -19.85 -13.91 -7.24
CA ALA A 128 -19.29 -12.71 -7.85
C ALA A 128 -19.48 -12.66 -9.37
N ALA A 129 -19.37 -13.81 -10.05
CA ALA A 129 -19.59 -13.90 -11.49
C ALA A 129 -21.04 -13.56 -11.86
N GLY A 130 -22.01 -14.15 -11.15
CA GLY A 130 -23.43 -13.84 -11.36
C GLY A 130 -23.76 -12.38 -11.08
N GLN A 131 -23.15 -11.79 -10.04
CA GLN A 131 -23.33 -10.38 -9.73
C GLN A 131 -22.67 -9.47 -10.80
N ALA A 132 -21.48 -9.82 -11.29
CA ALA A 132 -20.80 -9.07 -12.33
C ALA A 132 -21.61 -9.01 -13.63
N GLU A 133 -22.25 -10.12 -14.01
CA GLU A 133 -23.16 -10.19 -15.16
C GLU A 133 -24.41 -9.31 -14.96
N ALA A 134 -25.03 -9.39 -13.79
CA ALA A 134 -26.23 -8.60 -13.46
C ALA A 134 -25.95 -7.09 -13.50
N GLU A 135 -24.84 -6.66 -12.91
CA GLU A 135 -24.44 -5.25 -12.81
C GLU A 135 -23.63 -4.75 -14.04
N ARG A 136 -23.39 -5.64 -15.01
CA ARG A 136 -22.60 -5.40 -16.23
C ARG A 136 -21.21 -4.83 -15.93
N ILE A 137 -20.49 -5.46 -15.01
CA ILE A 137 -19.11 -5.12 -14.67
C ILE A 137 -18.17 -5.86 -15.64
N ASP A 138 -17.18 -5.16 -16.20
CA ASP A 138 -16.18 -5.76 -17.08
C ASP A 138 -15.17 -6.55 -16.23
N LEU A 139 -15.41 -7.86 -16.10
CA LEU A 139 -14.53 -8.79 -15.41
C LEU A 139 -13.71 -9.56 -16.45
N ARG A 140 -12.39 -9.32 -16.48
CA ARG A 140 -11.49 -9.95 -17.43
C ARG A 140 -10.51 -10.88 -16.74
N ARG A 141 -10.37 -12.07 -17.32
CA ARG A 141 -9.44 -13.08 -16.86
C ARG A 141 -8.33 -13.30 -17.87
N PHE A 142 -7.12 -13.26 -17.37
CA PHE A 142 -5.91 -13.53 -18.12
C PHE A 142 -5.11 -14.64 -17.43
N ASP A 143 -4.62 -15.57 -18.22
CA ASP A 143 -3.64 -16.56 -17.78
C ASP A 143 -2.23 -16.23 -18.30
N VAL A 144 -2.13 -15.37 -19.33
CA VAL A 144 -0.90 -14.89 -19.96
C VAL A 144 -0.67 -13.42 -19.59
N PHE A 145 0.54 -13.10 -19.13
CA PHE A 145 0.87 -11.78 -18.58
C PHE A 145 0.86 -10.67 -19.66
N THR A 146 1.47 -10.94 -20.81
CA THR A 146 1.55 -9.98 -21.92
C THR A 146 0.19 -9.54 -22.42
N ASP A 147 -0.77 -10.47 -22.44
CA ASP A 147 -2.12 -10.21 -22.91
C ASP A 147 -2.86 -9.26 -21.97
N LEU A 148 -2.66 -9.44 -20.65
CA LEU A 148 -3.21 -8.52 -19.65
C LEU A 148 -2.63 -7.11 -19.84
N VAL A 149 -1.31 -6.99 -19.94
CA VAL A 149 -0.64 -5.68 -20.12
C VAL A 149 -1.08 -5.00 -21.41
N ALA A 150 -1.21 -5.75 -22.51
CA ALA A 150 -1.71 -5.22 -23.78
C ALA A 150 -3.16 -4.72 -23.64
N ASP A 151 -4.03 -5.49 -22.97
CA ASP A 151 -5.43 -5.13 -22.75
C ASP A 151 -5.59 -3.89 -21.85
N VAL A 152 -4.67 -3.69 -20.89
CA VAL A 152 -4.59 -2.45 -20.09
C VAL A 152 -4.11 -1.29 -20.97
N ALA A 153 -3.09 -1.50 -21.80
CA ALA A 153 -2.55 -0.48 -22.69
C ALA A 153 -3.58 0.01 -23.72
N GLU A 154 -4.42 -0.87 -24.26
CA GLU A 154 -5.49 -0.50 -25.20
C GLU A 154 -6.55 0.43 -24.59
N ARG A 155 -6.62 0.50 -23.26
CA ARG A 155 -7.56 1.37 -22.53
C ARG A 155 -6.95 2.68 -22.05
N CYS A 156 -5.64 2.85 -22.22
CA CYS A 156 -4.91 4.08 -21.89
C CYS A 156 -4.93 5.04 -23.08
#